data_AF-A0A554XH05-F1
#
_entry.id   AF-A0A554XH05-F1
#
_cell.length_a   1.000
_cell.length_b   1.000
_cell.length_c   1.000
_cell.angle_alpha   90.00
_cell.angle_beta   90.00
_cell.angle_gamma   90.00
#
_symmetry.space_group_name_H-M   'P 1'
#
loop_
_entity.id
_entity.type
_entity.pdbx_description
1 polymer ?
#
loop_
_entity_poly.entity_id
_entity_poly.type
_entity_poly.pdbx_seq_one_letter_code
_entity_poly.pdbx_strand_id
1 'polypeptide(L)'
;MKKPWEDDSCEQVQSYYTRYPVPVAAALWCRIPPGEVQEYLNASTQVHRAVYRHPYIPCLEPRCRAIHEAIEKGALLVCRENGEPFDGRTNHVAPERRHVTRQNLKEWIAREFPSDKPPFLFDEVERKTHAAINADAFRALQADRDAARAELKRAREWADSQLREMEALRGERDSLRAMVEKQAQVGPRAEATYLNIIGGLLDLMLGTTPGGQRGSVYDSQAAIISALLAHHEGKPGIASSTLEQKFADARRSIKAT
;
A
#
# COMPACT_ATOMS: atom_id res chain seq x y z
N MET A 1 47.36 26.61 -19.99
CA MET A 1 46.64 26.01 -18.85
C MET A 1 46.01 27.16 -18.07
N LYS A 2 44.67 27.19 -17.96
CA LYS A 2 44.00 28.16 -17.07
C LYS A 2 44.36 27.83 -15.63
N LYS A 3 44.63 28.85 -14.82
CA LYS A 3 45.07 28.64 -13.44
C LYS A 3 43.84 28.28 -12.59
N PRO A 4 43.90 27.24 -11.73
CA PRO A 4 42.73 26.77 -10.97
C PRO A 4 42.03 27.83 -10.10
N TRP A 5 42.74 28.88 -9.69
CA TRP A 5 42.20 29.96 -8.84
C TRP A 5 41.54 31.09 -9.63
N GLU A 6 41.59 31.07 -10.97
CA GLU A 6 40.93 32.08 -11.82
C GLU A 6 39.41 31.89 -11.87
N ASP A 7 38.93 30.66 -11.61
CA ASP A 7 37.50 30.29 -11.58
C ASP A 7 36.97 30.10 -10.14
N ASP A 8 37.80 30.33 -9.11
CA ASP A 8 37.39 30.20 -7.70
C ASP A 8 36.75 31.51 -7.20
N SER A 9 35.41 31.54 -7.20
CA SER A 9 34.61 32.72 -6.84
C SER A 9 34.86 33.24 -5.42
N CYS A 10 35.52 32.48 -4.53
CA CYS A 10 35.75 32.83 -3.11
C CYS A 10 34.48 33.23 -2.32
N GLU A 11 33.31 33.18 -2.93
CA GLU A 11 32.04 33.75 -2.45
C GLU A 11 31.59 33.09 -1.15
N GLN A 12 31.78 31.77 -1.03
CA GLN A 12 31.47 31.03 0.20
C GLN A 12 32.39 31.46 1.35
N VAL A 13 33.68 31.65 1.09
CA VAL A 13 34.67 32.10 2.09
C VAL A 13 34.45 33.56 2.47
N GLN A 14 34.12 34.43 1.51
CA GLN A 14 33.77 35.81 1.76
C GLN A 14 32.49 35.93 2.60
N SER A 15 31.47 35.10 2.32
CA SER A 15 30.22 35.06 3.08
C SER A 15 30.42 34.72 4.56
N TYR A 16 31.45 33.92 4.89
CA TYR A 16 31.76 33.52 6.26
C TYR A 16 32.18 34.72 7.13
N TYR A 17 32.90 35.69 6.54
CA TYR A 17 33.36 36.90 7.24
C TYR A 17 32.39 38.07 7.13
N THR A 18 31.25 37.90 6.44
CA THR A 18 30.28 38.97 6.25
C THR A 18 29.68 39.42 7.58
N ARG A 19 29.68 40.75 7.76
CA ARG A 19 29.06 41.45 8.88
C ARG A 19 27.93 42.30 8.34
N TYR A 20 26.79 42.24 9.01
CA TYR A 20 25.61 43.01 8.62
C TYR A 20 25.34 44.10 9.66
N PRO A 21 25.23 45.38 9.25
CA PRO A 21 24.53 46.37 10.05
C PRO A 21 23.12 45.85 10.38
N VAL A 22 22.62 46.10 11.60
CA VAL A 22 21.30 45.60 12.02
C VAL A 22 20.16 45.94 11.01
N PRO A 23 20.05 47.18 10.49
CA PRO A 23 19.01 47.50 9.50
C PRO A 23 19.14 46.69 8.21
N VAL A 24 20.37 46.41 7.77
CA VAL A 24 20.66 45.61 6.57
C VAL A 24 20.28 44.14 6.81
N ALA A 25 20.63 43.58 7.97
CA ALA A 25 20.24 42.22 8.34
C ALA A 25 18.70 42.06 8.35
N ALA A 26 17.99 43.04 8.92
CA ALA A 26 16.53 43.04 8.95
C ALA A 26 15.91 43.16 7.53
N ALA A 27 16.48 44.02 6.68
CA ALA A 27 16.07 44.17 5.28
C ALA A 27 16.25 42.88 4.48
N LEU A 28 17.42 42.23 4.60
CA LEU A 28 17.69 40.95 3.95
C LEU A 28 16.77 39.83 4.48
N TRP A 29 16.44 39.85 5.78
CA TRP A 29 15.45 38.94 6.34
C TRP A 29 14.06 39.18 5.73
N CYS A 30 13.70 40.44 5.44
CA CYS A 30 12.53 40.84 4.65
C CYS A 30 12.56 40.46 3.17
N ARG A 31 13.58 39.70 2.72
CA ARG A 31 13.75 39.26 1.34
C ARG A 31 13.94 40.41 0.36
N ILE A 32 14.42 41.55 0.85
CA ILE A 32 14.86 42.65 -0.01
C ILE A 32 16.16 42.18 -0.70
N PRO A 33 16.26 42.28 -2.04
CA PRO A 33 17.47 41.88 -2.76
C PRO A 33 18.70 42.65 -2.26
N PRO A 34 19.88 42.01 -2.10
CA PRO A 34 21.07 42.66 -1.54
C PRO A 34 21.48 43.98 -2.22
N GLY A 35 21.29 44.09 -3.55
CA GLY A 35 21.59 45.30 -4.32
C GLY A 35 20.62 46.46 -4.10
N GLU A 36 19.42 46.19 -3.56
CA GLU A 36 18.36 47.20 -3.39
C GLU A 36 18.21 47.63 -1.92
N VAL A 37 18.84 46.92 -0.97
CA VAL A 37 18.67 47.17 0.47
C VAL A 37 18.84 48.65 0.83
N GLN A 38 19.86 49.33 0.29
CA GLN A 38 20.13 50.72 0.63
C GLN A 38 19.02 51.67 0.15
N GLU A 39 18.43 51.40 -1.02
CA GLU A 39 17.32 52.19 -1.56
C GLU A 39 16.09 52.10 -0.65
N TYR A 40 15.72 50.88 -0.25
CA TYR A 40 14.60 50.66 0.67
C TYR A 40 14.85 51.24 2.07
N LEU A 41 16.08 51.17 2.57
CA LEU A 41 16.43 51.80 3.85
C LEU A 41 16.36 53.33 3.76
N ASN A 42 16.78 53.93 2.63
CA ASN A 42 16.68 55.37 2.41
C ASN A 42 15.21 55.85 2.28
N ALA A 43 14.34 55.02 1.72
CA ALA A 43 12.90 55.28 1.63
C ALA A 43 12.14 55.03 2.96
N SER A 44 12.81 54.50 3.98
CA SER A 44 12.21 54.16 5.27
C SER A 44 12.27 55.33 6.25
N THR A 45 11.27 55.43 7.12
CA THR A 45 11.29 56.36 8.26
C THR A 45 11.94 55.71 9.47
N GLN A 46 12.88 56.40 10.12
CA GLN A 46 13.46 55.94 11.38
C GLN A 46 12.47 56.19 12.53
N VAL A 47 11.92 55.12 13.11
CA VAL A 47 10.93 55.20 14.19
C VAL A 47 11.55 55.12 15.59
N HIS A 48 12.76 54.57 15.67
CA HIS A 48 13.59 54.53 16.87
C HIS A 48 15.06 54.45 16.43
N ARG A 49 16.01 54.62 17.37
CA ARG A 49 17.45 54.50 17.10
C ARG A 49 17.77 53.21 16.35
N ALA A 50 18.27 53.36 15.11
CA ALA A 50 18.57 52.27 14.18
C ALA A 50 17.43 51.27 13.92
N VAL A 51 16.16 51.70 14.06
CA VAL A 51 14.96 50.93 13.73
C VAL A 51 14.18 51.68 12.64
N TYR A 52 13.99 51.00 11.52
CA TYR A 52 13.39 51.59 10.32
C TYR A 52 12.03 50.97 10.03
N ARG A 53 11.09 51.81 9.60
CA ARG A 53 9.76 51.42 9.12
C ARG A 53 9.64 51.84 7.66
N HIS A 54 9.36 50.87 6.80
CA HIS A 54 9.08 51.13 5.38
C HIS A 54 7.57 51.12 5.12
N PRO A 55 7.02 52.02 4.30
CA PRO A 55 5.58 52.07 4.02
C PRO A 55 5.00 50.77 3.45
N TYR A 56 5.79 50.07 2.63
CA TYR A 56 5.34 48.87 1.90
C TYR A 56 5.92 47.55 2.44
N ILE A 57 6.83 47.60 3.42
CA ILE A 57 7.50 46.39 3.96
C ILE A 57 7.25 46.33 5.48
N PRO A 58 6.09 45.76 5.90
CA PRO A 58 5.67 45.78 7.29
C PRO A 58 6.58 44.95 8.22
N CYS A 59 7.33 43.99 7.68
CA CYS A 59 8.25 43.16 8.46
C CYS A 59 9.56 43.87 8.86
N LEU A 60 9.88 45.04 8.28
CA LEU A 60 11.19 45.67 8.47
C LEU A 60 11.39 46.15 9.92
N GLU A 61 10.42 46.90 10.43
CA GLU A 61 10.46 47.41 11.82
C GLU A 61 10.53 46.27 12.86
N PRO A 62 9.61 45.27 12.87
CA PRO A 62 9.65 44.24 13.90
C PRO A 62 10.94 43.42 13.85
N ARG A 63 11.53 43.18 12.67
CA ARG A 63 12.82 42.48 12.55
C ARG A 63 13.99 43.33 13.00
N CYS A 64 13.99 44.65 12.75
CA CYS A 64 14.98 45.55 13.33
C CYS A 64 14.92 45.50 14.87
N ARG A 65 13.71 45.59 15.44
CA ARG A 65 13.50 45.52 16.90
C ARG A 65 13.97 44.19 17.46
N ALA A 66 13.58 43.08 16.86
CA ALA A 66 13.95 41.74 17.31
C ALA A 66 15.46 41.53 17.41
N ILE A 67 16.22 42.01 16.41
CA ILE A 67 17.68 41.91 16.40
C ILE A 67 18.29 42.79 17.50
N HIS A 68 17.84 44.04 17.65
CA HIS A 68 18.33 44.94 18.70
C HIS A 68 18.04 44.42 20.10
N GLU A 69 16.83 43.90 20.32
CA GLU A 69 16.40 43.32 21.59
C GLU A 69 17.21 42.05 21.92
N ALA A 70 17.49 41.21 20.94
CA ALA A 70 18.35 40.03 21.12
C ALA A 70 19.77 40.41 21.50
N ILE A 71 20.32 41.50 20.94
CA ILE A 71 21.63 42.04 21.32
C ILE A 71 21.60 42.56 22.76
N GLU A 72 20.56 43.31 23.14
CA GLU A 72 20.42 43.89 24.48
C GLU A 72 20.26 42.82 25.56
N LYS A 73 19.58 41.72 25.25
CA LYS A 73 19.44 40.54 26.13
C LYS A 73 20.66 39.63 26.13
N GLY A 74 21.67 39.90 25.29
CA GLY A 74 22.85 39.03 25.12
C GLY A 74 22.57 37.70 24.42
N ALA A 75 21.40 37.53 23.80
CA ALA A 75 21.02 36.33 23.04
C ALA A 75 21.68 36.28 21.65
N LEU A 76 22.11 37.43 21.14
CA LEU A 76 22.82 37.61 19.87
C LEU A 76 24.08 38.46 20.09
N LEU A 77 25.25 37.90 19.74
CA LEU A 77 26.52 38.59 19.89
C LEU A 77 26.67 39.72 18.87
N VAL A 78 27.00 40.91 19.37
CA VAL A 78 27.24 42.12 18.57
C VAL A 78 28.73 42.30 18.28
N CYS A 79 29.04 42.92 17.15
CA CYS A 79 30.37 43.43 16.82
C CYS A 79 30.28 44.89 16.33
N ARG A 80 31.43 45.57 16.28
CA ARG A 80 31.57 46.90 15.66
C ARG A 80 31.85 46.78 14.16
N GLU A 81 31.80 47.90 13.45
CA GLU A 81 32.15 48.02 12.01
C GLU A 81 33.50 47.35 11.67
N ASN A 82 34.46 47.43 12.60
CA ASN A 82 35.82 46.92 12.50
C ASN A 82 35.93 45.40 12.68
N GLY A 83 34.85 44.72 13.09
CA GLY A 83 34.84 43.26 13.31
C GLY A 83 35.35 42.78 14.67
N GLU A 84 35.82 43.68 15.53
CA GLU A 84 36.17 43.35 16.92
C GLU A 84 34.96 42.75 17.65
N PRO A 85 35.06 41.51 18.15
CA PRO A 85 33.99 40.88 18.90
C PRO A 85 33.74 41.62 20.21
N PHE A 86 32.46 41.76 20.58
CA PHE A 86 32.10 42.34 21.86
C PHE A 86 32.49 41.38 22.99
N ASP A 87 33.45 41.79 23.83
CA ASP A 87 34.00 41.00 24.94
C ASP A 87 33.05 40.88 26.16
N GLY A 88 31.86 41.48 26.08
CA GLY A 88 30.86 41.47 27.14
C GLY A 88 31.22 42.28 28.38
N ARG A 89 32.38 42.96 28.42
CA ARG A 89 32.90 43.58 29.65
C ARG A 89 33.04 45.10 29.55
N THR A 90 33.23 45.66 28.37
CA THR A 90 33.42 47.11 28.24
C THR A 90 32.86 47.65 26.92
N ASN A 91 31.80 48.46 27.04
CA ASN A 91 31.20 49.38 26.06
C ASN A 91 29.87 48.95 25.43
N HIS A 92 28.79 49.59 25.90
CA HIS A 92 27.56 49.74 25.14
C HIS A 92 27.84 50.10 23.67
N VAL A 93 27.46 49.24 22.73
CA VAL A 93 27.51 49.55 21.29
C VAL A 93 26.23 50.32 20.94
N ALA A 94 26.40 51.57 20.55
CA ALA A 94 25.29 52.41 20.09
C ALA A 94 24.51 51.70 18.96
N PRO A 95 23.16 51.71 18.97
CA PRO A 95 22.33 51.02 17.98
C PRO A 95 22.75 51.24 16.52
N GLU A 96 23.21 52.43 16.18
CA GLU A 96 23.63 52.82 14.83
C GLU A 96 24.91 52.11 14.37
N ARG A 97 25.71 51.60 15.31
CA ARG A 97 27.01 50.95 15.06
C ARG A 97 26.96 49.44 15.28
N ARG A 98 25.81 48.89 15.62
CA ARG A 98 25.64 47.45 15.88
C ARG A 98 25.76 46.68 14.57
N HIS A 99 26.71 45.77 14.54
CA HIS A 99 26.86 44.77 13.48
C HIS A 99 26.69 43.37 14.06
N VAL A 100 26.27 42.44 13.22
CA VAL A 100 26.18 41.02 13.56
C VAL A 100 26.93 40.21 12.52
N THR A 101 27.67 39.20 12.95
CA THR A 101 28.33 38.26 12.02
C THR A 101 27.27 37.34 11.42
N ARG A 102 27.52 36.87 10.18
CA ARG A 102 26.65 35.90 9.52
C ARG A 102 26.39 34.68 10.41
N GLN A 103 27.43 34.15 11.04
CA GLN A 103 27.34 32.95 11.88
C GLN A 103 26.44 33.16 13.10
N ASN A 104 26.68 34.23 13.88
CA ASN A 104 25.89 34.51 15.08
C ASN A 104 24.42 34.77 14.73
N LEU A 105 24.17 35.50 13.63
CA LEU A 105 22.81 35.77 13.16
C LEU A 105 22.10 34.48 12.70
N LYS A 106 22.82 33.61 11.96
CA LYS A 106 22.30 32.31 11.50
C LYS A 106 21.95 31.40 12.67
N GLU A 107 22.84 31.25 13.65
CA GLU A 107 22.59 30.43 14.84
C GLU A 107 21.40 30.94 15.66
N TRP A 108 21.32 32.26 15.86
CA TRP A 108 20.22 32.88 16.59
C TRP A 108 18.88 32.69 15.88
N ILE A 109 18.78 32.94 14.57
CA ILE A 109 17.54 32.73 13.81
C ILE A 109 17.14 31.24 13.82
N ALA A 110 18.10 30.33 13.68
CA ALA A 110 17.80 28.89 13.71
C ALA A 110 17.17 28.45 15.05
N ARG A 111 17.57 29.09 16.16
CA ARG A 111 17.09 28.81 17.51
C ARG A 111 15.75 29.49 17.82
N GLU A 112 15.65 30.80 17.58
CA GLU A 112 14.48 31.60 18.00
C GLU A 112 13.34 31.59 16.96
N PHE A 113 13.68 31.45 15.67
CA PHE A 113 12.72 31.51 14.56
C PHE A 113 12.88 30.31 13.60
N PRO A 114 12.74 29.06 14.08
CA PRO A 114 13.00 27.86 13.29
C PRO A 114 12.12 27.72 12.03
N SER A 115 10.96 28.39 12.02
CA SER A 115 10.01 28.41 10.89
C SER A 115 10.22 29.60 9.92
N ASP A 116 11.08 30.57 10.25
CA ASP A 116 11.28 31.79 9.45
C ASP A 116 12.76 32.01 9.12
N LYS A 117 13.35 31.00 8.45
CA LYS A 117 14.75 31.00 8.02
C LYS A 117 14.93 31.75 6.68
N PRO A 118 15.60 32.91 6.64
CA PRO A 118 15.72 33.69 5.42
C PRO A 118 16.78 33.12 4.44
N PRO A 119 16.57 33.29 3.12
CA PRO A 119 17.39 32.67 2.09
C PRO A 119 18.84 33.17 2.01
N PHE A 120 19.12 34.37 2.53
CA PHE A 120 20.50 34.91 2.54
C PHE A 120 21.40 34.24 3.58
N LEU A 121 20.83 33.56 4.59
CA LEU A 121 21.57 32.88 5.66
C LEU A 121 21.53 31.35 5.55
N PHE A 122 20.41 30.82 5.06
CA PHE A 122 20.13 29.38 5.03
C PHE A 122 19.96 28.92 3.59
N ASP A 123 20.58 27.81 3.24
CA ASP A 123 20.38 27.19 1.93
C ASP A 123 18.98 26.54 1.82
N GLU A 124 18.65 25.97 0.65
CA GLU A 124 17.34 25.37 0.42
C GLU A 124 17.07 24.16 1.32
N VAL A 125 18.09 23.36 1.63
CA VAL A 125 17.97 22.19 2.49
C VAL A 125 17.74 22.63 3.93
N GLU A 126 18.52 23.57 4.44
CA GLU A 126 18.40 24.13 5.79
C GLU A 126 17.04 24.82 6.02
N ARG A 127 16.46 25.45 4.99
CA ARG A 127 15.11 26.04 5.05
C ARG A 127 13.99 25.00 5.05
N LYS A 128 14.15 23.89 4.30
CA LYS A 128 13.17 22.80 4.24
C LYS A 128 13.28 21.83 5.42
N THR A 129 14.43 21.82 6.09
CA THR A 129 14.68 20.99 7.28
C THR A 129 14.02 21.67 8.49
N HIS A 130 12.74 21.37 8.68
CA HIS A 130 11.99 21.74 9.88
C HIS A 130 12.55 20.97 11.09
N ALA A 131 12.87 21.68 12.17
CA ALA A 131 13.39 21.08 13.41
C ALA A 131 12.43 20.03 14.04
N ALA A 132 11.15 20.04 13.65
CA ALA A 132 10.15 19.06 14.07
C ALA A 132 10.26 17.70 13.34
N ILE A 133 10.99 17.62 12.21
CA ILE A 133 11.28 16.36 11.52
C ILE A 133 12.65 15.86 12.03
N ASN A 134 12.74 15.72 13.35
CA ASN A 134 13.93 15.23 14.04
C ASN A 134 14.05 13.71 13.80
N ALA A 135 15.25 13.14 13.87
CA ALA A 135 15.57 11.76 13.48
C ALA A 135 14.61 10.67 13.99
N ASP A 136 13.91 10.89 15.11
CA ASP A 136 12.95 9.96 15.67
C ASP A 136 11.69 9.79 14.81
N ALA A 137 11.20 10.86 14.15
CA ALA A 137 10.10 10.75 13.20
C ALA A 137 10.51 9.92 11.97
N PHE A 138 11.74 10.09 11.51
CA PHE A 138 12.30 9.28 10.43
C PHE A 138 12.48 7.82 10.84
N ARG A 139 12.99 7.55 12.06
CA ARG A 139 13.13 6.19 12.60
C ARG A 139 11.78 5.51 12.80
N ALA A 140 10.77 6.23 13.29
CA ALA A 140 9.41 5.72 13.41
C ALA A 140 8.83 5.34 12.05
N LEU A 141 8.91 6.23 11.06
CA LEU A 141 8.47 5.94 9.69
C LEU A 141 9.24 4.78 9.05
N GLN A 142 10.54 4.65 9.34
CA GLN A 142 11.34 3.53 8.88
C GLN A 142 10.89 2.21 9.51
N ALA A 143 10.61 2.21 10.81
CA ALA A 143 10.09 1.04 11.53
C ALA A 143 8.71 0.63 10.99
N ASP A 144 7.80 1.58 10.77
CA ASP A 144 6.47 1.33 10.20
C ASP A 144 6.56 0.77 8.78
N ARG A 145 7.47 1.32 7.96
CA ARG A 145 7.73 0.81 6.61
C ARG A 145 8.23 -0.64 6.64
N ASP A 146 9.15 -0.94 7.54
CA ASP A 146 9.75 -2.27 7.64
C ASP A 146 8.74 -3.29 8.20
N ALA A 147 7.88 -2.88 9.14
CA ALA A 147 6.75 -3.66 9.62
C ALA A 147 5.73 -3.96 8.49
N ALA A 148 5.32 -2.95 7.74
CA ALA A 148 4.41 -3.11 6.60
C ALA A 148 5.00 -4.03 5.52
N ARG A 149 6.30 -3.93 5.25
CA ARG A 149 6.99 -4.85 4.33
C ARG A 149 6.99 -6.29 4.83
N ALA A 150 7.17 -6.50 6.13
CA ALA A 150 7.13 -7.84 6.73
C ALA A 150 5.71 -8.44 6.64
N GLU A 151 4.67 -7.65 6.91
CA GLU A 151 3.27 -8.08 6.76
C GLU A 151 2.94 -8.44 5.32
N LEU A 152 3.36 -7.60 4.36
CA LEU A 152 3.13 -7.84 2.94
C LEU A 152 3.83 -9.12 2.46
N LYS A 153 5.03 -9.39 2.96
CA LYS A 153 5.74 -10.65 2.69
C LYS A 153 4.96 -11.86 3.22
N ARG A 154 4.51 -11.81 4.48
CA ARG A 154 3.70 -12.90 5.09
C ARG A 154 2.39 -13.13 4.34
N ALA A 155 1.72 -12.05 3.93
CA ALA A 155 0.47 -12.14 3.18
C ALA A 155 0.67 -12.81 1.81
N ARG A 156 1.78 -12.51 1.13
CA ARG A 156 2.15 -13.18 -0.14
C ARG A 156 2.44 -14.66 0.07
N GLU A 157 3.24 -15.02 1.07
CA GLU A 157 3.54 -16.42 1.40
C GLU A 157 2.27 -17.21 1.74
N TRP A 158 1.35 -16.60 2.49
CA TRP A 158 0.05 -17.20 2.78
C TRP A 158 -0.80 -17.39 1.53
N ALA A 159 -0.88 -16.38 0.66
CA ALA A 159 -1.62 -16.47 -0.61
C ALA A 159 -1.07 -17.58 -1.52
N ASP A 160 0.25 -17.71 -1.61
CA ASP A 160 0.91 -18.78 -2.37
C ASP A 160 0.58 -20.16 -1.80
N SER A 161 0.56 -20.30 -0.46
CA SER A 161 0.15 -21.54 0.21
C SER A 161 -1.30 -21.90 -0.09
N GLN A 162 -2.21 -20.93 0.00
CA GLN A 162 -3.63 -21.13 -0.27
C GLN A 162 -3.89 -21.47 -1.74
N LEU A 163 -3.14 -20.88 -2.67
CA LEU A 163 -3.25 -21.22 -4.09
C LEU A 163 -2.88 -22.69 -4.34
N ARG A 164 -1.80 -23.18 -3.71
CA ARG A 164 -1.39 -24.59 -3.81
C ARG A 164 -2.44 -25.54 -3.23
N GLU A 165 -3.00 -25.20 -2.07
CA GLU A 165 -4.09 -25.99 -1.47
C GLU A 165 -5.33 -26.02 -2.36
N MET A 166 -5.71 -24.88 -2.94
CA MET A 166 -6.83 -24.79 -3.88
C MET A 166 -6.60 -25.63 -5.14
N GLU A 167 -5.39 -25.61 -5.70
CA GLU A 167 -5.03 -26.44 -6.86
C GLU A 167 -5.09 -27.93 -6.54
N ALA A 168 -4.57 -28.34 -5.38
CA ALA A 168 -4.63 -29.73 -4.92
C ALA A 168 -6.10 -30.20 -4.76
N LEU A 169 -6.92 -29.41 -4.06
CA LEU A 169 -8.34 -29.72 -3.86
C LEU A 169 -9.11 -29.74 -5.19
N ARG A 170 -8.78 -28.86 -6.14
CA ARG A 170 -9.37 -28.90 -7.49
C ARG A 170 -9.02 -30.20 -8.21
N GLY A 171 -7.76 -30.65 -8.13
CA GLY A 171 -7.31 -31.91 -8.71
C GLY A 171 -7.99 -33.13 -8.10
N GLU A 172 -8.15 -33.16 -6.78
CA GLU A 172 -8.91 -34.22 -6.10
C GLU A 172 -10.38 -34.23 -6.54
N ARG A 173 -11.01 -33.06 -6.59
CA ARG A 173 -12.40 -32.91 -7.03
C ARG A 173 -12.60 -33.36 -8.48
N ASP A 174 -11.69 -33.00 -9.38
CA ASP A 174 -11.73 -33.47 -10.79
C ASP A 174 -11.58 -35.00 -10.88
N SER A 175 -10.68 -35.58 -10.09
CA SER A 175 -10.47 -37.04 -10.05
C SER A 175 -11.72 -37.76 -9.54
N LEU A 176 -12.32 -37.29 -8.44
CA LEU A 176 -13.55 -37.84 -7.88
C LEU A 176 -14.71 -37.73 -8.87
N ARG A 177 -14.83 -36.58 -9.54
CA ARG A 177 -15.86 -36.37 -10.56
C ARG A 177 -15.71 -37.36 -11.72
N ALA A 178 -14.49 -37.56 -12.22
CA ALA A 178 -14.22 -38.53 -13.28
C ALA A 178 -14.57 -39.96 -12.84
N MET A 179 -14.30 -40.33 -11.58
CA MET A 179 -14.69 -41.64 -11.03
C MET A 179 -16.20 -41.82 -11.01
N VAL A 180 -16.95 -40.81 -10.53
CA VAL A 180 -18.42 -40.84 -10.48
C VAL A 180 -19.01 -40.90 -11.88
N GLU A 181 -18.52 -40.09 -12.82
CA GLU A 181 -18.97 -40.11 -14.21
C GLU A 181 -18.72 -41.48 -14.87
N LYS A 182 -17.54 -42.09 -14.64
CA LYS A 182 -17.23 -43.44 -15.13
C LYS A 182 -18.18 -44.49 -14.55
N GLN A 183 -18.48 -44.44 -13.25
CA GLN A 183 -19.44 -45.34 -12.62
C GLN A 183 -20.86 -45.13 -13.19
N ALA A 184 -21.26 -43.87 -13.37
CA ALA A 184 -22.54 -43.50 -13.96
C ALA A 184 -22.66 -43.90 -15.44
N GLN A 185 -21.57 -44.07 -16.19
CA GLN A 185 -21.62 -44.59 -17.56
C GLN A 185 -21.76 -46.12 -17.60
N VAL A 186 -21.20 -46.84 -16.63
CA VAL A 186 -21.30 -48.30 -16.57
C VAL A 186 -22.70 -48.75 -16.16
N GLY A 187 -23.36 -48.03 -15.23
CA GLY A 187 -24.68 -48.40 -14.71
C GLY A 187 -25.80 -48.50 -15.76
N PRO A 188 -26.11 -47.43 -16.52
CA PRO A 188 -27.24 -47.40 -17.47
C PRO A 188 -27.07 -48.35 -18.65
N ARG A 189 -25.84 -48.51 -19.16
CA ARG A 189 -25.58 -49.41 -20.28
C ARG A 189 -25.71 -50.88 -19.88
N ALA A 190 -25.20 -51.25 -18.70
CA ALA A 190 -25.38 -52.58 -18.16
C ALA A 190 -26.85 -52.84 -17.83
N GLU A 191 -27.54 -51.88 -17.21
CA GLU A 191 -28.96 -51.99 -16.85
C GLU A 191 -29.86 -52.18 -18.07
N ALA A 192 -29.70 -51.37 -19.13
CA ALA A 192 -30.46 -51.55 -20.37
C ALA A 192 -30.20 -52.91 -21.03
N THR A 193 -28.95 -53.39 -20.99
CA THR A 193 -28.59 -54.73 -21.49
C THR A 193 -29.31 -55.82 -20.69
N TYR A 194 -29.30 -55.74 -19.35
CA TYR A 194 -30.00 -56.70 -18.50
C TYR A 194 -31.52 -56.66 -18.71
N LEU A 195 -32.11 -55.46 -18.82
CA LEU A 195 -33.54 -55.30 -19.10
C LEU A 195 -33.92 -55.90 -20.45
N ASN A 196 -33.10 -55.72 -21.50
CA ASN A 196 -33.35 -56.33 -22.81
C ASN A 196 -33.23 -57.86 -22.76
N ILE A 197 -32.23 -58.41 -22.06
CA ILE A 197 -32.09 -59.86 -21.86
C ILE A 197 -33.32 -60.42 -21.13
N ILE A 198 -33.73 -59.78 -20.02
CA ILE A 198 -34.90 -60.19 -19.23
C ILE A 198 -36.18 -60.11 -20.08
N GLY A 199 -36.36 -59.02 -20.83
CA GLY A 199 -37.51 -58.82 -21.71
C GLY A 199 -37.60 -59.90 -22.79
N GLY A 200 -36.47 -60.23 -23.42
CA GLY A 200 -36.40 -61.29 -24.43
C GLY A 200 -36.70 -62.67 -23.85
N LEU A 201 -36.22 -62.96 -22.64
CA LEU A 201 -36.56 -64.19 -21.93
C LEU A 201 -38.05 -64.25 -21.60
N LEU A 202 -38.66 -63.15 -21.16
CA LEU A 202 -40.09 -63.07 -20.88
C LEU A 202 -40.93 -63.30 -22.13
N ASP A 203 -40.57 -62.67 -23.25
CA ASP A 203 -41.29 -62.86 -24.53
C ASP A 203 -41.12 -64.28 -25.07
N LEU A 204 -39.95 -64.91 -24.90
CA LEU A 204 -39.75 -66.32 -25.24
C LEU A 204 -40.58 -67.27 -24.36
N MET A 205 -40.60 -67.05 -23.03
CA MET A 205 -41.35 -67.91 -22.09
C MET A 205 -42.86 -67.81 -22.27
N LEU A 206 -43.38 -66.61 -22.55
CA LEU A 206 -44.82 -66.36 -22.69
C LEU A 206 -45.32 -66.45 -24.13
N GLY A 207 -44.41 -66.52 -25.10
CA GLY A 207 -44.72 -66.63 -26.51
C GLY A 207 -45.01 -68.07 -26.97
N THR A 208 -45.31 -68.20 -28.25
CA THR A 208 -45.41 -69.47 -28.95
C THR A 208 -44.29 -69.57 -29.97
N THR A 209 -43.64 -70.73 -30.03
CA THR A 209 -42.61 -71.00 -31.04
C THR A 209 -43.23 -71.04 -32.44
N PRO A 210 -42.44 -70.87 -33.51
CA PRO A 210 -42.94 -70.96 -34.90
C PRO A 210 -43.64 -72.29 -35.22
N GLY A 211 -43.33 -73.36 -34.49
CA GLY A 211 -44.00 -74.67 -34.58
C GLY A 211 -45.29 -74.79 -33.76
N GLY A 212 -45.80 -73.70 -33.18
CA GLY A 212 -47.05 -73.67 -32.43
C GLY A 212 -46.96 -74.17 -30.98
N GLN A 213 -45.77 -74.53 -30.48
CA GLN A 213 -45.60 -74.95 -29.09
C GLN A 213 -45.48 -73.72 -28.16
N ARG A 214 -46.05 -73.80 -26.95
CA ARG A 214 -45.86 -72.76 -25.93
C ARG A 214 -44.39 -72.73 -25.48
N GLY A 215 -43.84 -71.53 -25.32
CA GLY A 215 -42.45 -71.33 -24.91
C GLY A 215 -42.16 -71.72 -23.46
N SER A 216 -43.17 -71.79 -22.61
CA SER A 216 -43.06 -72.34 -21.25
C SER A 216 -44.41 -72.86 -20.74
N VAL A 217 -44.40 -73.44 -19.53
CA VAL A 217 -45.60 -73.85 -18.80
C VAL A 217 -46.36 -72.66 -18.19
N TYR A 218 -45.74 -71.47 -18.13
CA TYR A 218 -46.34 -70.28 -17.56
C TYR A 218 -47.17 -69.53 -18.60
N ASP A 219 -48.33 -69.04 -18.20
CA ASP A 219 -49.30 -68.35 -19.07
C ASP A 219 -49.27 -66.83 -18.92
N SER A 220 -48.61 -66.32 -17.88
CA SER A 220 -48.61 -64.91 -17.53
C SER A 220 -47.36 -64.51 -16.77
N GLN A 221 -47.05 -63.22 -16.81
CA GLN A 221 -45.96 -62.64 -16.04
C GLN A 221 -46.17 -62.82 -14.53
N ALA A 222 -47.41 -62.76 -14.05
CA ALA A 222 -47.75 -62.99 -12.65
C ALA A 222 -47.45 -64.43 -12.21
N ALA A 223 -47.68 -65.43 -13.07
CA ALA A 223 -47.31 -66.82 -12.81
C ALA A 223 -45.79 -67.00 -12.70
N ILE A 224 -45.02 -66.33 -13.57
CA ILE A 224 -43.55 -66.35 -13.52
C ILE A 224 -43.04 -65.69 -12.23
N ILE A 225 -43.60 -64.54 -11.83
CA ILE A 225 -43.22 -63.85 -10.58
C ILE A 225 -43.52 -64.73 -9.38
N SER A 226 -44.69 -65.36 -9.35
CA SER A 226 -45.08 -66.27 -8.27
C SER A 226 -44.12 -67.47 -8.16
N ALA A 227 -43.71 -68.04 -9.30
CA ALA A 227 -42.72 -69.12 -9.33
C ALA A 227 -41.34 -68.66 -8.85
N LEU A 228 -40.87 -67.48 -9.27
CA LEU A 228 -39.60 -66.92 -8.81
C LEU A 228 -39.59 -66.66 -7.30
N LEU A 229 -40.68 -66.14 -6.75
CA LEU A 229 -40.82 -65.94 -5.32
C LEU A 229 -40.81 -67.29 -4.59
N ALA A 230 -41.56 -68.29 -5.06
CA ALA A 230 -41.61 -69.60 -4.44
C ALA A 230 -40.26 -70.34 -4.44
N HIS A 231 -39.44 -70.16 -5.49
CA HIS A 231 -38.17 -70.88 -5.62
C HIS A 231 -36.93 -70.11 -5.14
N HIS A 232 -37.00 -68.78 -5.08
CA HIS A 232 -35.83 -67.93 -4.81
C HIS A 232 -36.08 -66.84 -3.76
N GLU A 233 -37.06 -67.06 -2.86
CA GLU A 233 -37.36 -66.15 -1.75
C GLU A 233 -36.11 -65.81 -0.92
N GLY A 234 -36.02 -64.57 -0.45
CA GLY A 234 -34.95 -64.09 0.42
C GLY A 234 -33.66 -63.64 -0.31
N LYS A 235 -33.56 -63.84 -1.63
CA LYS A 235 -32.45 -63.27 -2.40
C LYS A 235 -32.63 -61.77 -2.62
N PRO A 236 -31.60 -60.93 -2.41
CA PRO A 236 -31.68 -59.50 -2.70
C PRO A 236 -32.15 -59.23 -4.13
N GLY A 237 -33.19 -58.40 -4.29
CA GLY A 237 -33.78 -58.07 -5.59
C GLY A 237 -34.91 -59.01 -6.05
N ILE A 238 -35.20 -60.09 -5.32
CA ILE A 238 -36.31 -61.03 -5.61
C ILE A 238 -37.46 -60.78 -4.62
N ALA A 239 -38.03 -59.57 -4.69
CA ALA A 239 -39.26 -59.20 -4.00
C ALA A 239 -40.37 -58.97 -5.03
N SER A 240 -41.63 -59.23 -4.66
CA SER A 240 -42.80 -59.11 -5.56
C SER A 240 -42.84 -57.76 -6.26
N SER A 241 -42.75 -56.65 -5.51
CA SER A 241 -42.73 -55.30 -6.07
C SER A 241 -41.55 -55.04 -7.01
N THR A 242 -40.37 -55.57 -6.69
CA THR A 242 -39.16 -55.39 -7.50
C THR A 242 -39.25 -56.16 -8.83
N LEU A 243 -39.73 -57.40 -8.79
CA LEU A 243 -39.90 -58.23 -9.98
C LEU A 243 -40.98 -57.67 -10.91
N GLU A 244 -42.11 -57.22 -10.35
CA GLU A 244 -43.18 -56.58 -11.11
C GLU A 244 -42.67 -55.35 -11.85
N GLN A 245 -41.95 -54.47 -11.15
CA GLN A 245 -41.37 -53.27 -11.73
C GLN A 245 -40.33 -53.61 -12.81
N LYS A 246 -39.35 -54.48 -12.51
CA LYS A 246 -38.27 -54.82 -13.46
C LYS A 246 -38.76 -55.56 -14.68
N PHE A 247 -39.78 -56.42 -14.57
CA PHE A 247 -40.34 -57.11 -15.72
C PHE A 247 -41.17 -56.16 -16.60
N ALA A 248 -41.90 -55.22 -16.00
CA ALA A 248 -42.57 -54.16 -16.76
C ALA A 248 -41.57 -53.27 -17.51
N ASP A 249 -40.48 -52.87 -16.85
CA ASP A 249 -39.40 -52.07 -17.45
C ASP A 249 -38.68 -52.84 -18.57
N ALA A 250 -38.37 -54.11 -18.35
CA ALA A 250 -37.74 -54.99 -19.33
C ALA A 250 -38.56 -55.13 -20.61
N ARG A 251 -39.88 -55.31 -20.45
CA ARG A 251 -40.80 -55.44 -21.58
C ARG A 251 -40.98 -54.12 -22.35
N ARG A 252 -40.89 -52.98 -21.67
CA ARG A 252 -40.85 -51.67 -22.33
C ARG A 252 -39.53 -51.47 -23.09
N SER A 253 -38.40 -51.84 -22.48
CA SER A 253 -37.06 -51.69 -23.06
C SER A 253 -36.90 -52.46 -24.37
N ILE A 254 -37.27 -53.74 -24.40
CA ILE A 254 -37.12 -54.56 -25.62
C ILE A 254 -38.07 -54.16 -26.75
N LYS A 255 -39.25 -53.63 -26.42
CA LYS A 255 -40.22 -53.14 -27.41
C LYS A 255 -39.90 -51.75 -27.95
N ALA A 256 -39.10 -50.97 -27.22
CA ALA A 256 -38.65 -49.65 -27.62
C ALA A 256 -37.40 -49.69 -28.52
N THR A 257 -36.81 -50.87 -28.71
CA THR A 257 -35.68 -51.14 -29.62
C THR A 257 -36.22 -51.63 -30.96
#